data_AF-A0A1G6Z495-F1
#
_entry.id   AF-A0A1G6Z495-F1
#
_cell.length_a   1.000
_cell.length_b   1.000
_cell.length_c   1.000
_cell.angle_alpha   90.00
_cell.angle_beta   90.00
_cell.angle_gamma   90.00
#
_symmetry.space_group_name_H-M   'P 1'
#
loop_
_entity.id
_entity.type
_entity.pdbx_description
1 polymer ?
#
loop_
_entity_poly.entity_id
_entity_poly.type
_entity_poly.pdbx_seq_one_letter_code
_entity_poly.pdbx_strand_id
1 'polypeptide(L)'
;MFNFCLIGFSAALISWGFKGHRTVATIAQKHLRSNTAYVVSAYLNGERMADVATWADENRNKTTAPWHFLNLPVGLTHEAFVKAVGESDNNVYSAILKTEASVKDKSLTPDQKNEALKYLIHLVGDAHQPMHISRKEDKGGNILYRFVSTTKELCTVFGIVS
;
A
#
# COMPACT_ATOMS: atom_id res chain seq x y z
N MET A 1 -22.58 -17.43 42.66
CA MET A 1 -22.74 -17.21 41.21
C MET A 1 -21.54 -16.40 40.75
N PHE A 2 -20.62 -17.01 40.00
CA PHE A 2 -19.36 -16.37 39.58
C PHE A 2 -19.63 -15.38 38.44
N ASN A 3 -19.29 -14.11 38.67
CA ASN A 3 -19.42 -13.03 37.71
C ASN A 3 -18.22 -13.11 36.75
N PHE A 4 -18.44 -13.60 35.52
CA PHE A 4 -17.39 -13.65 34.50
C PHE A 4 -17.23 -12.26 33.88
N CYS A 5 -16.16 -11.57 34.25
CA CYS A 5 -15.72 -10.33 33.63
C CYS A 5 -15.12 -10.67 32.25
N LEU A 6 -15.86 -10.40 31.16
CA LEU A 6 -15.32 -10.45 29.81
C LEU A 6 -14.42 -9.23 29.60
N ILE A 7 -13.13 -9.37 29.90
CA ILE A 7 -12.09 -8.44 29.46
C ILE A 7 -11.98 -8.63 27.95
N GLY A 8 -12.68 -7.79 27.19
CA GLY A 8 -12.53 -7.69 25.75
C GLY A 8 -11.12 -7.21 25.43
N PHE A 9 -10.25 -8.12 25.01
CA PHE A 9 -8.96 -7.79 24.42
C PHE A 9 -9.25 -7.04 23.12
N SER A 10 -9.19 -5.71 23.13
CA SER A 10 -9.16 -4.94 21.90
C SER A 10 -7.87 -5.29 21.18
N ALA A 11 -7.94 -6.20 20.20
CA ALA A 11 -6.87 -6.40 19.26
C ALA A 11 -6.59 -5.04 18.61
N ALA A 12 -5.42 -4.47 18.89
CA ALA A 12 -4.93 -3.31 18.17
C ALA A 12 -4.71 -3.77 16.72
N LEU A 13 -5.72 -3.56 15.87
CA LEU A 13 -5.64 -3.88 14.46
C LEU A 13 -4.54 -2.99 13.88
N ILE A 14 -3.46 -3.64 13.44
CA ILE A 14 -2.30 -2.97 12.84
C ILE A 14 -2.76 -2.51 11.46
N SER A 15 -3.19 -1.25 11.41
CA SER A 15 -3.61 -0.55 10.21
C SER A 15 -2.39 -0.23 9.35
N TRP A 16 -2.47 -0.39 8.02
CA TRP A 16 -1.35 -0.17 7.11
C TRP A 16 -0.92 1.30 6.93
N GLY A 17 -1.79 2.27 7.26
CA GLY A 17 -1.43 3.69 7.34
C GLY A 17 -0.16 3.91 8.16
N PHE A 18 0.58 5.00 7.95
CA PHE A 18 1.94 5.32 8.46
C PHE A 18 2.80 4.17 9.05
N LYS A 19 2.41 3.62 10.20
CA LYS A 19 3.08 2.50 10.87
C LYS A 19 3.22 1.26 10.00
N GLY A 20 2.21 0.87 9.21
CA GLY A 20 2.28 -0.34 8.40
C GLY A 20 3.27 -0.23 7.26
N HIS A 21 3.16 0.83 6.44
CA HIS A 21 4.15 1.14 5.39
C HIS A 21 5.57 1.22 5.94
N ARG A 22 5.78 1.92 7.07
CA ARG A 22 7.07 1.97 7.75
C ARG A 22 7.58 0.60 8.17
N THR A 23 6.70 -0.26 8.68
CA THR A 23 7.05 -1.61 9.13
C THR A 23 7.46 -2.48 7.95
N VAL A 24 6.67 -2.53 6.88
CA VAL A 24 7.00 -3.30 5.67
C VAL A 24 8.28 -2.81 5.03
N ALA A 25 8.46 -1.50 4.88
CA ALA A 25 9.69 -0.93 4.34
C ALA A 25 10.91 -1.23 5.23
N THR A 26 10.76 -1.22 6.55
CA THR A 26 11.83 -1.60 7.49
C THR A 26 12.23 -3.07 7.31
N ILE A 27 11.25 -3.97 7.21
CA ILE A 27 11.51 -5.40 6.99
C ILE A 27 12.20 -5.59 5.63
N ALA A 28 11.66 -4.99 4.56
CA ALA A 28 12.25 -5.07 3.23
C ALA A 28 13.71 -4.59 3.21
N GLN A 29 14.00 -3.44 3.85
CA GLN A 29 15.36 -2.89 3.92
C GLN A 29 16.35 -3.86 4.58
N LYS A 30 15.93 -4.60 5.63
CA LYS A 30 16.77 -5.59 6.31
C LYS A 30 17.07 -6.83 5.48
N HIS A 31 16.24 -7.13 4.48
CA HIS A 31 16.41 -8.28 3.59
C HIS A 31 17.11 -7.94 2.27
N LEU A 32 17.51 -6.68 2.06
CA LEU A 32 18.31 -6.30 0.89
C LEU A 32 19.72 -6.90 0.97
N ARG A 33 20.23 -7.35 -0.18
CA ARG A 33 21.66 -7.66 -0.33
C ARG A 33 22.47 -6.37 -0.20
N SER A 34 23.71 -6.45 0.27
CA SER A 34 24.61 -5.29 0.47
C SER A 34 24.68 -4.36 -0.74
N ASN A 35 24.83 -4.92 -1.94
CA ASN A 35 24.93 -4.15 -3.18
C ASN A 35 23.62 -3.42 -3.49
N THR A 36 22.47 -4.07 -3.26
CA THR A 36 21.15 -3.46 -3.43
C THR A 36 20.90 -2.38 -2.39
N ALA A 37 21.26 -2.62 -1.13
CA ALA A 37 21.12 -1.63 -0.06
C ALA A 37 21.93 -0.35 -0.35
N TYR A 38 23.15 -0.49 -0.90
CA TYR A 38 23.96 0.64 -1.34
C TYR A 38 23.27 1.45 -2.44
N VAL A 39 22.78 0.78 -3.50
CA VAL A 39 22.08 1.46 -4.61
C VAL A 39 20.79 2.14 -4.15
N VAL A 40 19.99 1.45 -3.33
CA VAL A 40 18.75 2.00 -2.75
C VAL A 40 19.06 3.22 -1.89
N SER A 41 20.09 3.15 -1.03
CA SER A 41 20.50 4.29 -0.22
C SER A 41 20.97 5.47 -1.07
N ALA A 42 21.69 5.22 -2.17
CA ALA A 42 22.12 6.28 -3.08
C ALA A 42 20.92 6.94 -3.79
N TYR A 43 19.96 6.14 -4.28
CA TYR A 43 18.75 6.67 -4.91
C TYR A 43 17.86 7.41 -3.92
N LEU A 44 17.85 7.02 -2.64
CA LEU A 44 17.12 7.68 -1.57
C LEU A 44 17.90 8.83 -0.90
N ASN A 45 19.06 9.24 -1.43
CA ASN A 45 19.89 10.31 -0.83
C ASN A 45 20.23 10.06 0.66
N GLY A 46 20.37 8.79 1.06
CA GLY A 46 20.65 8.37 2.43
C GLY A 46 19.42 8.26 3.34
N GLU A 47 18.22 8.62 2.87
CA GLU A 47 16.98 8.40 3.63
C GLU A 47 16.72 6.89 3.85
N ARG A 48 16.13 6.53 4.99
CA ARG A 48 15.74 5.15 5.24
C ARG A 48 14.47 4.83 4.47
N MET A 49 14.35 3.58 4.00
CA MET A 49 13.13 3.14 3.30
C MET A 49 11.87 3.35 4.15
N ALA A 50 11.97 3.19 5.47
CA ALA A 50 10.87 3.45 6.38
C ALA A 50 10.40 4.90 6.34
N ASP A 51 11.32 5.86 6.31
CA ASP A 51 10.99 7.29 6.41
C ASP A 51 10.26 7.78 5.15
N VAL A 52 10.59 7.21 4.00
CA VAL A 52 9.97 7.56 2.71
C VAL A 52 8.75 6.71 2.35
N ALA A 53 8.44 5.68 3.13
CA ALA A 53 7.38 4.71 2.80
C ALA A 53 5.98 5.32 2.77
N THR A 54 5.78 6.51 3.33
CA THR A 54 4.49 7.23 3.38
C THR A 54 4.42 8.40 2.41
N TRP A 55 5.52 8.69 1.72
CA TRP A 55 5.65 9.85 0.85
C TRP A 55 4.60 9.88 -0.28
N ALA A 56 4.25 8.71 -0.85
CA ALA A 56 3.27 8.64 -1.94
C ALA A 56 1.86 9.09 -1.49
N ASP A 57 1.42 8.71 -0.29
CA ASP A 57 0.16 9.20 0.30
C ASP A 57 0.22 10.70 0.58
N GLU A 58 1.34 11.17 1.15
CA GLU A 58 1.56 12.59 1.47
C GLU A 58 1.56 13.49 0.22
N ASN A 59 1.93 12.94 -0.95
CA ASN A 59 2.03 13.64 -2.24
C ASN A 59 0.93 13.21 -3.22
N ARG A 60 -0.11 12.54 -2.73
CA ARG A 60 -1.22 12.03 -3.52
C ARG A 60 -1.98 13.17 -4.20
N ASN A 61 -2.27 13.00 -5.48
CA ASN A 61 -3.05 13.95 -6.28
C ASN A 61 -4.08 13.20 -7.15
N LYS A 62 -4.90 13.94 -7.92
CA LYS A 62 -5.98 13.33 -8.74
C LYS A 62 -5.47 12.28 -9.74
N THR A 63 -4.24 12.42 -10.23
CA THR A 63 -3.62 11.52 -11.20
C THR A 63 -3.05 10.27 -10.54
N THR A 64 -2.48 10.41 -9.34
CA THR A 64 -1.84 9.30 -8.62
C THR A 64 -2.78 8.60 -7.64
N ALA A 65 -3.91 9.22 -7.30
CA ALA A 65 -4.90 8.65 -6.39
C ALA A 65 -5.37 7.22 -6.78
N PRO A 66 -5.61 6.90 -8.07
CA PRO A 66 -5.98 5.55 -8.48
C PRO A 66 -4.84 4.53 -8.38
N TRP A 67 -3.58 4.97 -8.27
CA TRP A 67 -2.43 4.07 -8.16
C TRP A 67 -2.44 3.30 -6.85
N HIS A 68 -3.13 3.76 -5.81
CA HIS A 68 -3.06 3.12 -4.50
C HIS A 68 -3.95 1.88 -4.37
N PHE A 69 -4.86 1.61 -5.32
CA PHE A 69 -5.81 0.52 -5.17
C PHE A 69 -6.22 -0.10 -6.50
N LEU A 70 -6.96 -1.20 -6.42
CA LEU A 70 -7.63 -1.85 -7.52
C LEU A 70 -9.01 -2.33 -7.05
N ASN A 71 -10.06 -1.84 -7.71
CA ASN A 71 -11.45 -2.20 -7.42
C ASN A 71 -11.98 -3.16 -8.48
N LEU A 72 -12.30 -4.39 -8.10
CA LEU A 72 -12.81 -5.43 -8.99
C LEU A 72 -14.21 -5.92 -8.57
N PRO A 73 -15.01 -6.43 -9.51
CA PRO A 73 -16.22 -7.20 -9.18
C PRO A 73 -15.90 -8.43 -8.33
N VAL A 74 -16.85 -8.83 -7.48
CA VAL A 74 -16.76 -10.09 -6.72
C VAL A 74 -17.04 -11.31 -7.61
N GLY A 75 -16.50 -12.47 -7.21
CA GLY A 75 -16.82 -13.76 -7.83
C GLY A 75 -16.16 -14.00 -9.20
N LEU A 76 -15.13 -13.23 -9.55
CA LEU A 76 -14.35 -13.46 -10.76
C LEU A 76 -13.65 -14.83 -10.70
N THR A 77 -13.61 -15.52 -11.84
CA THR A 77 -12.64 -16.60 -12.03
C THR A 77 -11.23 -16.02 -12.03
N HIS A 78 -10.22 -16.85 -11.79
CA HIS A 78 -8.82 -16.41 -11.85
C HIS A 78 -8.48 -15.76 -13.21
N GLU A 79 -8.96 -16.32 -14.31
CA GLU A 79 -8.74 -15.79 -15.66
C GLU A 79 -9.38 -14.40 -15.84
N ALA A 80 -10.63 -14.23 -15.37
CA ALA A 80 -11.31 -12.95 -15.43
C ALA A 80 -10.66 -11.90 -14.51
N PHE A 81 -10.13 -12.31 -13.35
CA PHE A 81 -9.36 -11.46 -12.46
C PHE A 81 -8.08 -10.96 -13.15
N VAL A 82 -7.25 -11.86 -13.69
CA VAL A 82 -6.01 -11.49 -14.38
C VAL A 82 -6.28 -10.54 -15.55
N LYS A 83 -7.33 -10.80 -16.32
CA LYS A 83 -7.78 -9.92 -17.41
C LYS A 83 -8.14 -8.54 -16.89
N ALA A 84 -8.99 -8.44 -15.86
CA ALA A 84 -9.45 -7.17 -15.33
C ALA A 84 -8.33 -6.32 -14.69
N VAL A 85 -7.35 -6.96 -14.03
CA VAL A 85 -6.15 -6.29 -13.49
C VAL A 85 -5.38 -5.58 -14.61
N GLY A 86 -5.27 -6.21 -15.79
CA GLY A 86 -4.52 -5.70 -16.94
C GLY A 86 -5.28 -4.75 -17.86
N GLU A 87 -6.59 -4.57 -17.68
CA GLU A 87 -7.44 -3.73 -18.55
C GLU A 87 -7.29 -2.22 -18.29
N SER A 88 -6.73 -1.83 -17.14
CA SER A 88 -6.50 -0.43 -16.78
C SER A 88 -5.01 -0.14 -16.59
N ASP A 89 -4.58 1.00 -17.12
CA ASP A 89 -3.25 1.58 -16.91
C ASP A 89 -3.19 2.46 -15.65
N ASN A 90 -4.27 2.56 -14.88
CA ASN A 90 -4.40 3.48 -13.76
C ASN A 90 -4.88 2.76 -12.48
N ASN A 91 -4.07 1.79 -12.03
CA ASN A 91 -4.28 1.04 -10.80
C ASN A 91 -2.93 0.70 -10.12
N VAL A 92 -2.97 0.08 -8.95
CA VAL A 92 -1.75 -0.31 -8.21
C VAL A 92 -0.81 -1.21 -8.99
N TYR A 93 -1.33 -2.14 -9.78
CA TYR A 93 -0.51 -3.05 -10.57
C TYR A 93 0.23 -2.30 -11.71
N SER A 94 -0.48 -1.51 -12.50
CA SER A 94 0.13 -0.73 -13.58
C SER A 94 1.12 0.31 -13.06
N ALA A 95 0.84 0.92 -11.90
CA ALA A 95 1.72 1.89 -11.25
C ALA A 95 3.01 1.25 -10.72
N ILE A 96 2.95 0.03 -10.17
CA ILE A 96 4.15 -0.74 -9.81
C ILE A 96 5.01 -0.99 -11.05
N LEU A 97 4.42 -1.48 -12.15
CA LEU A 97 5.17 -1.74 -13.38
C LEU A 97 5.82 -0.46 -13.93
N LYS A 98 5.10 0.65 -13.92
CA LYS A 98 5.59 1.96 -14.38
C LYS A 98 6.77 2.43 -13.53
N THR A 99 6.63 2.40 -12.21
CA THR A 99 7.66 2.90 -11.28
C THR A 99 8.90 2.01 -11.27
N GLU A 100 8.72 0.69 -11.39
CA GLU A 100 9.82 -0.26 -11.60
C GLU A 100 10.61 0.05 -12.88
N ALA A 101 9.90 0.33 -13.99
CA ALA A 101 10.54 0.71 -15.25
C ALA A 101 11.33 2.02 -15.10
N SER A 102 10.75 3.04 -14.45
CA SER A 102 11.42 4.32 -14.19
C SER A 102 12.68 4.17 -13.33
N VAL A 103 12.67 3.35 -12.29
CA VAL A 103 13.87 3.08 -11.47
C VAL A 103 15.03 2.50 -12.30
N LYS A 104 14.71 1.72 -13.34
CA LYS A 104 15.68 1.06 -14.23
C LYS A 104 16.11 1.94 -15.42
N ASP A 105 15.35 2.97 -15.75
CA ASP A 105 15.61 3.83 -16.91
C ASP A 105 16.87 4.68 -16.70
N LYS A 106 17.84 4.58 -17.61
CA LYS A 106 19.11 5.31 -17.52
C LYS A 106 18.99 6.77 -17.94
N SER A 107 17.94 7.15 -18.65
CA SER A 107 17.71 8.52 -19.14
C SER A 107 17.13 9.45 -18.07
N LEU A 108 16.51 8.90 -17.02
CA LEU A 108 15.90 9.69 -15.95
C LEU A 108 16.94 10.26 -14.99
N THR A 109 16.63 11.46 -14.48
CA THR A 109 17.45 12.14 -13.48
C THR A 109 17.45 11.38 -12.15
N PRO A 110 18.45 11.62 -11.27
CA PRO A 110 18.46 11.06 -9.92
C PRO A 110 17.16 11.34 -9.15
N ASP A 111 16.60 12.54 -9.26
CA ASP A 111 15.36 12.92 -8.56
C ASP A 111 14.15 12.15 -9.09
N GLN A 112 14.05 11.95 -10.41
CA GLN A 112 12.98 11.14 -11.00
C GLN A 112 13.07 9.67 -10.55
N LYS A 113 14.29 9.14 -10.37
CA LYS A 113 14.49 7.79 -9.83
C LYS A 113 14.19 7.71 -8.35
N ASN A 114 14.52 8.75 -7.58
CA ASN A 114 14.16 8.87 -6.17
C ASN A 114 12.64 8.80 -6.01
N GLU A 115 11.90 9.62 -6.76
CA GLU A 115 10.45 9.64 -6.76
C GLU A 115 9.86 8.28 -7.19
N ALA A 116 10.36 7.70 -8.28
CA ALA A 116 9.90 6.39 -8.74
C ALA A 116 10.13 5.30 -7.69
N LEU A 117 11.28 5.32 -6.99
CA LEU A 117 11.58 4.37 -5.93
C LEU A 117 10.67 4.57 -4.71
N LYS A 118 10.35 5.81 -4.35
CA LYS A 118 9.40 6.13 -3.26
C LYS A 118 8.01 5.58 -3.55
N TYR A 119 7.50 5.78 -4.77
CA TYR A 119 6.25 5.15 -5.19
C TYR A 119 6.34 3.63 -5.16
N LEU A 120 7.41 3.03 -5.70
CA LEU A 120 7.55 1.57 -5.73
C LEU A 120 7.52 0.96 -4.31
N ILE A 121 8.23 1.56 -3.36
CA ILE A 121 8.23 1.12 -1.95
C ILE A 121 6.83 1.16 -1.35
N HIS A 122 6.09 2.25 -1.60
CA HIS A 122 4.75 2.43 -1.07
C HIS A 122 3.72 1.48 -1.69
N LEU A 123 3.68 1.45 -3.03
CA LEU A 123 2.67 0.72 -3.81
C LEU A 123 2.80 -0.80 -3.66
N VAL A 124 4.02 -1.32 -3.47
CA VAL A 124 4.19 -2.74 -3.11
C VAL A 124 3.56 -3.02 -1.74
N GLY A 125 3.64 -2.08 -0.79
CA GLY A 125 2.91 -2.17 0.48
C GLY A 125 1.40 -2.20 0.26
N ASP A 126 0.86 -1.26 -0.53
CA ASP A 126 -0.57 -1.20 -0.87
C ASP A 126 -1.06 -2.50 -1.53
N ALA A 127 -0.34 -3.04 -2.50
CA ALA A 127 -0.73 -4.26 -3.19
C ALA A 127 -0.83 -5.48 -2.25
N HIS A 128 -0.10 -5.49 -1.12
CA HIS A 128 -0.18 -6.55 -0.12
C HIS A 128 -1.22 -6.26 0.96
N GLN A 129 -1.84 -5.09 0.94
CA GLN A 129 -2.92 -4.70 1.84
C GLN A 129 -4.25 -5.27 1.28
N PRO A 130 -4.94 -6.19 1.98
CA PRO A 130 -6.08 -6.93 1.42
C PRO A 130 -7.29 -6.07 1.00
N MET A 131 -7.44 -4.88 1.56
CA MET A 131 -8.51 -3.92 1.26
C MET A 131 -8.12 -2.91 0.15
N HIS A 132 -6.86 -2.86 -0.29
CA HIS A 132 -6.42 -2.10 -1.47
C HIS A 132 -6.58 -2.89 -2.77
N ILE A 133 -6.71 -4.23 -2.71
CA ILE A 133 -7.16 -5.08 -3.82
C ILE A 133 -8.54 -5.62 -3.48
N SER A 134 -9.58 -4.87 -3.81
CA SER A 134 -10.85 -5.02 -3.11
C SER A 134 -12.08 -4.83 -3.97
N ARG A 135 -13.24 -4.89 -3.31
CA ARG A 135 -14.54 -4.98 -3.96
C ARG A 135 -14.95 -3.61 -4.43
N LYS A 136 -15.35 -3.53 -5.69
CA LYS A 136 -15.90 -2.28 -6.25
C LYS A 136 -17.15 -1.83 -5.48
N GLU A 137 -17.95 -2.78 -5.00
CA GLU A 137 -19.24 -2.55 -4.35
C GLU A 137 -19.11 -1.86 -2.99
N ASP A 138 -18.01 -2.09 -2.26
CA ASP A 138 -17.74 -1.44 -0.98
C ASP A 138 -16.56 -0.45 -1.02
N LYS A 139 -16.05 -0.18 -2.23
CA LYS A 139 -14.87 0.66 -2.50
C LYS A 139 -13.66 0.25 -1.65
N GLY A 140 -13.47 -1.03 -1.37
CA GLY A 140 -12.43 -1.47 -0.44
C GLY A 140 -12.77 -1.25 1.02
N GLY A 141 -14.03 -1.47 1.37
CA GLY A 141 -14.53 -1.30 2.73
C GLY A 141 -14.58 0.16 3.21
N ASN A 142 -14.57 1.13 2.30
CA ASN A 142 -14.85 2.56 2.59
C ASN A 142 -16.33 2.83 2.91
N ILE A 143 -17.18 1.79 2.94
CA ILE A 143 -18.54 1.88 3.48
C ILE A 143 -18.46 1.63 5.00
N LEU A 144 -19.24 2.37 5.81
CA LEU A 144 -19.21 2.29 7.27
C LEU A 144 -19.62 0.91 7.79
N TYR A 145 -18.80 0.33 8.68
CA TYR A 145 -19.12 -0.89 9.43
C TYR A 145 -19.05 -0.63 10.94
N ARG A 146 -19.87 -1.32 11.73
CA ARG A 146 -19.87 -1.15 13.20
C ARG A 146 -18.85 -2.10 13.83
N PHE A 147 -17.79 -1.56 14.41
CA PHE A 147 -16.79 -2.35 15.17
C PHE A 147 -16.82 -1.99 16.65
N VAL A 148 -17.15 -2.98 17.49
CA VAL A 148 -16.98 -3.00 18.95
C VAL A 148 -17.34 -1.64 19.60
N SER A 149 -18.59 -1.21 19.41
CA SER A 149 -19.21 0.03 19.93
C SER A 149 -18.88 1.37 19.25
N THR A 150 -17.99 1.43 18.26
CA THR A 150 -17.79 2.62 17.41
C THR A 150 -18.08 2.35 15.93
N THR A 151 -18.64 3.32 15.23
CA THR A 151 -18.84 3.26 13.77
C THR A 151 -17.56 3.73 13.09
N LYS A 152 -16.93 2.88 12.27
CA LYS A 152 -15.72 3.20 11.49
C LYS A 152 -15.84 2.56 10.11
N GLU A 153 -15.20 3.13 9.09
CA GLU A 153 -15.08 2.43 7.81
C GLU A 153 -14.13 1.23 7.99
N LEU A 154 -14.44 0.08 7.37
CA LEU A 154 -13.61 -1.13 7.46
C LEU A 154 -12.21 -0.86 6.89
N CYS A 155 -12.13 -0.03 5.86
CA CYS A 155 -10.88 0.48 5.31
C CYS A 155 -10.00 1.16 6.39
N THR A 156 -10.57 1.99 7.27
CA THR A 156 -9.84 2.70 8.32
C THR A 156 -9.35 1.74 9.39
N VAL A 157 -10.13 0.69 9.66
CA VAL A 157 -9.75 -0.40 10.56
C VAL A 157 -8.53 -1.17 10.02
N PHE A 158 -8.39 -1.27 8.70
CA PHE A 158 -7.22 -1.85 8.03
C PHE A 158 -6.19 -0.81 7.54
N GLY A 159 -6.43 0.49 7.75
CA GLY A 159 -5.48 1.59 7.57
C GLY A 159 -5.48 2.38 6.28
N ILE A 160 -6.62 2.52 5.61
CA ILE A 160 -6.76 3.45 4.49
C ILE A 160 -6.86 4.88 5.03
N VAL A 161 -6.03 5.79 4.52
CA VAL A 161 -6.23 7.25 4.64
C VAL A 161 -6.88 7.70 3.32
N SER A 162 -8.16 8.03 3.37
CA SER A 162 -8.97 8.45 2.21
C SER A 162 -8.54 9.81 1.66
#